data_AF-A0A7T1T9L9-F1
#
_entry.id   AF-A0A7T1T9L9-F1
#
_cell.length_a   1.000
_cell.length_b   1.000
_cell.length_c   1.000
_cell.angle_alpha   90.00
_cell.angle_beta   90.00
_cell.angle_gamma   90.00
#
_symmetry.space_group_name_H-M   'P 1'
#
loop_
_entity.id
_entity.type
_entity.pdbx_description
1 polymer ?
#
loop_
_entity_poly.entity_id
_entity_poly.type
_entity_poly.pdbx_seq_one_letter_code
_entity_poly.pdbx_strand_id
1 'polypeptide(L)'
;MTDENEPRPPGGTARFRPGKRLLPYPYNRDLSGVLRHLNRSRPEYRAKLANDPFTAAYLAAGMRLLERHLGPGAQGGPHGKPFLLSFLSQRTVADEVANNPRPFPRRGKPRSLRHVWKSQSDFVADLINFAVWEENYRPKYRRQRVANTKRLVKGPDFVHAVHEIAYEHTADGIETPSVRLALALMTSADGDVEVKRAISSMYEEYLGTWKELYADVLRERGLRLRPGLTLDDLANALSAATDGMILRAIGDPEADVVDHDGRRSLFGTVALAIVHSFLEPEGDESGLTLEEAVSARFDNGSR
;
A
#
# COMPACT_ATOMS: atom_id res chain seq x y z
N MET A 1 -20.69 -28.32 -8.16
CA MET A 1 -19.67 -29.36 -7.97
C MET A 1 -18.35 -28.63 -7.80
N THR A 2 -17.63 -28.97 -6.75
CA THR A 2 -16.66 -28.16 -5.99
C THR A 2 -15.47 -27.63 -6.78
N ASP A 3 -15.20 -26.33 -6.63
CA ASP A 3 -13.97 -25.62 -7.02
C ASP A 3 -12.80 -26.12 -6.15
N GLU A 4 -11.86 -26.85 -6.76
CA GLU A 4 -10.74 -27.52 -6.08
C GLU A 4 -9.37 -26.85 -6.32
N ASN A 5 -9.34 -25.57 -6.71
CA ASN A 5 -8.10 -24.86 -7.05
C ASN A 5 -7.90 -23.55 -6.27
N GLU A 6 -8.12 -23.57 -4.94
CA GLU A 6 -7.50 -22.55 -4.08
C GLU A 6 -6.02 -22.93 -3.80
N PRO A 7 -5.06 -22.01 -4.03
CA PRO A 7 -3.66 -22.28 -3.74
C PRO A 7 -3.44 -22.52 -2.23
N ARG A 8 -2.79 -23.65 -1.89
CA ARG A 8 -2.41 -23.96 -0.51
C ARG A 8 -1.46 -22.89 0.04
N PRO A 9 -1.71 -22.33 1.24
CA PRO A 9 -0.79 -21.41 1.87
C PRO A 9 0.51 -22.13 2.25
N PRO A 10 1.67 -21.45 2.14
CA PRO A 10 2.96 -22.07 2.42
C PRO A 10 3.10 -22.38 3.92
N GLY A 11 3.28 -23.68 4.21
CA GLY A 11 4.18 -24.21 5.24
C GLY A 11 4.14 -23.60 6.64
N GLY A 12 3.14 -23.99 7.44
CA GLY A 12 3.18 -23.87 8.90
C GLY A 12 1.81 -24.07 9.52
N THR A 13 1.53 -25.22 10.15
CA THR A 13 0.30 -25.45 10.90
C THR A 13 0.34 -24.67 12.23
N ALA A 14 0.29 -23.34 12.15
CA ALA A 14 0.05 -22.51 13.32
C ALA A 14 -1.33 -22.90 13.90
N ARG A 15 -1.34 -23.64 15.02
CA ARG A 15 -2.57 -23.96 15.73
C ARG A 15 -3.20 -22.66 16.22
N PHE A 16 -4.27 -22.22 15.55
CA PHE A 16 -5.07 -21.07 15.96
C PHE A 16 -5.56 -21.25 17.40
N ARG A 17 -5.53 -20.17 18.19
CA ARG A 17 -6.20 -20.17 19.50
C ARG A 17 -7.72 -20.25 19.32
N PRO A 18 -8.46 -20.85 20.27
CA PRO A 18 -9.93 -20.87 20.24
C PRO A 18 -10.49 -19.47 20.02
N GLY A 19 -11.46 -19.34 19.11
CA GLY A 19 -12.09 -18.07 18.76
C GLY A 19 -11.44 -17.26 17.63
N LYS A 20 -10.17 -17.51 17.27
CA LYS A 20 -9.49 -16.78 16.17
C LYS A 20 -10.19 -17.00 14.82
N ARG A 21 -10.59 -18.24 14.54
CA ARG A 21 -11.33 -18.61 13.31
C ARG A 21 -12.73 -17.99 13.22
N LEU A 22 -13.29 -17.53 14.34
CA LEU A 22 -14.60 -16.89 14.39
C LEU A 22 -14.53 -15.39 14.09
N LEU A 23 -13.34 -14.80 14.04
CA LEU A 23 -13.17 -13.39 13.72
C LEU A 23 -13.52 -13.12 12.25
N PRO A 24 -13.93 -11.89 11.91
CA PRO A 24 -14.12 -11.52 10.51
C PRO A 24 -12.79 -11.53 9.75
N TYR A 25 -12.87 -11.70 8.44
CA TYR A 25 -11.73 -11.50 7.54
C TYR A 25 -11.26 -10.03 7.59
N PRO A 26 -9.93 -9.75 7.54
CA PRO A 26 -8.82 -10.69 7.44
C PRO A 26 -8.29 -11.15 8.82
N TYR A 27 -8.93 -10.76 9.91
CA TYR A 27 -8.49 -11.09 11.27
C TYR A 27 -8.59 -12.57 11.63
N ASN A 28 -9.26 -13.41 10.84
CA ASN A 28 -9.26 -14.86 11.01
C ASN A 28 -8.07 -15.56 10.35
N ARG A 29 -7.27 -14.85 9.55
CA ARG A 29 -6.11 -15.40 8.85
C ARG A 29 -4.89 -15.51 9.79
N ASP A 30 -3.87 -16.23 9.32
CA ASP A 30 -2.59 -16.31 10.02
C ASP A 30 -1.85 -14.98 9.92
N LEU A 31 -1.58 -14.35 11.07
CA LEU A 31 -0.91 -13.06 11.14
C LEU A 31 0.59 -13.17 11.44
N SER A 32 1.14 -14.39 11.55
CA SER A 32 2.54 -14.61 11.96
C SER A 32 3.57 -14.11 10.95
N GLY A 33 3.23 -14.07 9.65
CA GLY A 33 4.05 -13.46 8.60
C GLY A 33 3.91 -11.93 8.51
N VAL A 34 2.86 -11.37 9.11
CA VAL A 34 2.50 -9.94 9.02
C VAL A 34 3.01 -9.17 10.24
N LEU A 35 2.86 -9.74 11.44
CA LEU A 35 3.22 -9.08 12.70
C LEU A 35 4.66 -9.46 13.10
N ARG A 36 5.58 -8.51 12.90
CA ARG A 36 7.03 -8.71 13.01
C ARG A 36 7.60 -8.25 14.35
N HIS A 37 6.91 -7.35 15.06
CA HIS A 37 7.41 -6.64 16.26
C HIS A 37 6.76 -7.09 17.58
N LEU A 38 6.13 -8.27 17.58
CA LEU A 38 5.55 -8.86 18.77
C LEU A 38 6.61 -9.18 19.84
N ASN A 39 6.26 -8.99 21.11
CA ASN A 39 7.12 -9.13 22.28
C ASN A 39 7.46 -10.60 22.63
N ARG A 40 8.00 -11.37 21.68
CA ARG A 40 8.45 -12.77 21.83
C ARG A 40 9.69 -13.04 20.99
N SER A 41 10.72 -13.60 21.64
CA SER A 41 11.97 -13.97 20.99
C SER A 41 11.87 -15.26 20.17
N ARG A 42 11.16 -16.28 20.68
CA ARG A 42 11.03 -17.57 19.98
C ARG A 42 9.94 -17.53 18.88
N PRO A 43 10.21 -18.01 17.66
CA PRO A 43 9.26 -17.98 16.55
C PRO A 43 7.90 -18.62 16.87
N GLU A 44 7.90 -19.78 17.53
CA GLU A 44 6.66 -20.48 17.89
C GLU A 44 5.76 -19.68 18.83
N TYR A 45 6.34 -18.99 19.82
CA TYR A 45 5.59 -18.15 20.75
C TYR A 45 5.12 -16.86 20.08
N ARG A 46 5.90 -16.33 19.14
CA ARG A 46 5.50 -15.20 18.30
C ARG A 46 4.29 -15.55 17.44
N ALA A 47 4.33 -16.69 16.73
CA ALA A 47 3.21 -17.16 15.92
C ALA A 47 1.94 -17.41 16.75
N LYS A 48 2.07 -17.98 17.96
CA LYS A 48 0.95 -18.14 18.90
C LYS A 48 0.37 -16.79 19.34
N LEU A 49 1.23 -15.79 19.59
CA LEU A 49 0.80 -14.45 20.00
C LEU A 49 0.16 -13.66 18.84
N ALA A 50 0.70 -13.79 17.63
CA ALA A 50 0.14 -13.18 16.42
C ALA A 50 -1.30 -13.65 16.15
N ASN A 51 -1.56 -14.93 16.44
CA ASN A 51 -2.84 -15.59 16.22
C ASN A 51 -3.75 -15.63 17.45
N ASP A 52 -3.45 -14.83 18.47
CA ASP A 52 -4.33 -14.64 19.62
C ASP A 52 -5.50 -13.70 19.26
N PRO A 53 -6.77 -14.04 19.60
CA PRO A 53 -7.91 -13.15 19.40
C PRO A 53 -7.75 -11.76 20.04
N PHE A 54 -7.01 -11.63 21.15
CA PHE A 54 -6.74 -10.33 21.76
C PHE A 54 -5.78 -9.49 20.92
N THR A 55 -4.78 -10.09 20.28
CA THR A 55 -3.91 -9.38 19.33
C THR A 55 -4.73 -8.81 18.18
N ALA A 56 -5.63 -9.63 17.61
CA ALA A 56 -6.55 -9.19 16.57
C ALA A 56 -7.52 -8.09 17.05
N ALA A 57 -7.97 -8.14 18.32
CA ALA A 57 -8.82 -7.11 18.91
C ALA A 57 -8.13 -5.74 18.99
N TYR A 58 -6.82 -5.71 19.29
CA TYR A 58 -6.04 -4.48 19.29
C TYR A 58 -5.78 -3.95 17.88
N LEU A 59 -5.50 -4.83 16.92
CA LEU A 59 -5.40 -4.43 15.51
C LEU A 59 -6.72 -3.88 14.98
N ALA A 60 -7.85 -4.49 15.33
CA ALA A 60 -9.18 -4.01 14.94
C ALA A 60 -9.49 -2.63 15.53
N ALA A 61 -9.11 -2.39 16.79
CA ALA A 61 -9.21 -1.08 17.40
C ALA A 61 -8.29 -0.05 16.71
N GLY A 62 -7.04 -0.42 16.42
CA GLY A 62 -6.10 0.42 15.67
C GLY A 62 -6.62 0.81 14.29
N MET A 63 -7.12 -0.15 13.51
CA MET A 63 -7.69 0.10 12.17
C MET A 63 -8.88 1.06 12.21
N ARG A 64 -9.79 0.93 13.19
CA ARG A 64 -10.89 1.89 13.36
C ARG A 64 -10.41 3.29 13.73
N LEU A 65 -9.36 3.39 14.53
CA LEU A 65 -8.77 4.69 14.86
C LEU A 65 -8.13 5.33 13.62
N LEU A 66 -7.45 4.53 12.78
CA LEU A 66 -6.94 4.99 11.48
C LEU A 66 -8.09 5.48 10.60
N GLU A 67 -9.15 4.71 10.46
CA GLU A 67 -10.32 5.11 9.65
C GLU A 67 -10.96 6.40 10.17
N ARG A 68 -11.13 6.55 11.49
CA ARG A 68 -11.73 7.75 12.09
C ARG A 68 -10.91 9.02 11.90
N HIS A 69 -9.57 8.92 11.96
CA HIS A 69 -8.69 10.09 11.97
C HIS A 69 -8.01 10.37 10.63
N LEU A 70 -7.90 9.35 9.76
CA LEU A 70 -7.25 9.47 8.46
C LEU A 70 -8.18 9.12 7.30
N GLY A 71 -9.33 8.50 7.54
CA GLY A 71 -10.28 8.16 6.47
C GLY A 71 -10.94 9.39 5.81
N PRO A 72 -11.70 9.17 4.72
CA PRO A 72 -12.52 10.21 4.09
C PRO A 72 -13.47 10.84 5.12
N GLY A 73 -13.50 12.17 5.19
CA GLY A 73 -14.33 12.90 6.15
C GLY A 73 -13.90 12.77 7.61
N ALA A 74 -12.65 12.40 7.88
CA ALA A 74 -12.10 12.32 9.24
C ALA A 74 -12.40 13.60 10.03
N GLN A 75 -12.90 13.43 11.25
CA GLN A 75 -13.24 14.56 12.11
C GLN A 75 -11.94 15.21 12.60
N GLY A 76 -11.77 16.50 12.29
CA GLY A 76 -10.67 17.29 12.82
C GLY A 76 -10.68 17.22 14.35
N GLY A 77 -9.57 16.76 14.94
CA GLY A 77 -9.44 16.74 16.39
C GLY A 77 -9.62 18.14 16.98
N PRO A 78 -10.13 18.26 18.22
CA PRO A 78 -10.27 19.56 18.87
C PRO A 78 -8.92 20.29 18.91
N HIS A 79 -8.97 21.58 18.59
CA HIS A 79 -7.84 22.50 18.42
C HIS A 79 -6.63 22.24 19.34
N GLY A 80 -5.47 22.01 18.73
CA GLY A 80 -4.18 21.88 19.40
C GLY A 80 -3.31 20.86 18.68
N LYS A 81 -2.07 21.22 18.33
CA LYS A 81 -1.13 20.42 17.53
C LYS A 81 -1.14 18.96 17.99
N PRO A 82 -1.75 18.01 17.27
CA PRO A 82 -1.59 16.61 17.60
C PRO A 82 -0.19 16.21 17.18
N PHE A 83 0.59 15.63 18.10
CA PHE A 83 1.71 14.80 17.68
C PHE A 83 1.15 13.76 16.68
N LEU A 84 1.81 13.61 15.53
CA LEU A 84 1.45 12.59 14.53
C LEU A 84 1.29 11.23 15.25
N LEU A 85 0.15 10.57 15.02
CA LEU A 85 -0.26 9.32 15.66
C LEU A 85 -0.56 9.35 17.17
N SER A 86 -0.72 10.51 17.80
CA SER A 86 -1.18 10.59 19.21
C SER A 86 -2.51 9.85 19.45
N PHE A 87 -3.37 9.79 18.44
CA PHE A 87 -4.61 9.00 18.45
C PHE A 87 -4.38 7.48 18.52
N LEU A 88 -3.16 6.99 18.24
CA LEU A 88 -2.74 5.59 18.40
C LEU A 88 -2.00 5.32 19.72
N SER A 89 -2.12 6.20 20.72
CA SER A 89 -1.51 5.95 22.03
C SER A 89 -1.99 4.61 22.63
N GLN A 90 -1.15 3.95 23.43
CA GLN A 90 -1.51 2.69 24.10
C GLN A 90 -2.82 2.78 24.88
N ARG A 91 -3.11 3.95 25.45
CA ARG A 91 -4.34 4.21 26.19
C ARG A 91 -5.53 4.30 25.24
N THR A 92 -5.44 5.14 24.22
CA THR A 92 -6.51 5.33 23.22
C THR A 92 -6.87 4.01 22.54
N VAL A 93 -5.86 3.22 22.14
CA VAL A 93 -6.09 1.91 21.52
C VAL A 93 -6.73 0.92 22.50
N ALA A 94 -6.27 0.88 23.75
CA ALA A 94 -6.86 -0.01 24.76
C ALA A 94 -8.30 0.36 25.12
N ASP A 95 -8.62 1.66 25.17
CA ASP A 95 -9.98 2.15 25.41
C ASP A 95 -10.88 1.83 24.20
N GLU A 96 -10.38 2.01 22.98
CA GLU A 96 -11.12 1.70 21.74
C GLU A 96 -11.44 0.20 21.60
N VAL A 97 -10.66 -0.71 22.20
CA VAL A 97 -11.02 -2.14 22.24
C VAL A 97 -12.39 -2.38 22.86
N ALA A 98 -12.83 -1.56 23.82
CA ALA A 98 -14.16 -1.68 24.40
C ALA A 98 -15.29 -1.50 23.36
N ASN A 99 -15.01 -0.73 22.31
CA ASN A 99 -15.93 -0.46 21.21
C ASN A 99 -15.87 -1.49 20.09
N ASN A 100 -15.00 -2.51 20.18
CA ASN A 100 -14.90 -3.55 19.15
C ASN A 100 -16.26 -4.21 18.88
N PRO A 101 -16.62 -4.49 17.62
CA PRO A 101 -17.82 -5.26 17.32
C PRO A 101 -17.65 -6.72 17.76
N ARG A 102 -18.75 -7.44 17.97
CA ARG A 102 -18.67 -8.91 18.10
C ARG A 102 -18.13 -9.49 16.78
N PRO A 103 -17.35 -10.59 16.81
CA PRO A 103 -16.99 -11.42 17.96
C PRO A 103 -15.65 -11.07 18.61
N PHE A 104 -15.08 -9.90 18.33
CA PHE A 104 -13.82 -9.51 18.92
C PHE A 104 -13.93 -9.38 20.45
N PRO A 105 -12.87 -9.74 21.19
CA PRO A 105 -12.72 -9.34 22.58
C PRO A 105 -12.92 -7.83 22.76
N ARG A 106 -13.69 -7.45 23.79
CA ARG A 106 -14.02 -6.05 24.13
C ARG A 106 -13.38 -5.57 25.44
N ARG A 107 -12.37 -6.28 25.94
CA ARG A 107 -11.67 -5.92 27.19
C ARG A 107 -10.21 -5.62 26.87
N GLY A 108 -9.92 -4.35 26.63
CA GLY A 108 -8.56 -3.85 26.45
C GLY A 108 -8.01 -3.27 27.75
N LYS A 109 -6.72 -3.50 28.01
CA LYS A 109 -5.95 -2.79 29.03
C LYS A 109 -4.59 -2.38 28.46
N PRO A 110 -4.04 -1.20 28.79
CA PRO A 110 -2.72 -0.80 28.32
C PRO A 110 -1.62 -1.82 28.68
N ARG A 111 -1.71 -2.44 29.87
CA ARG A 111 -0.79 -3.51 30.30
C ARG A 111 -0.86 -4.74 29.39
N SER A 112 -2.05 -5.11 28.94
CA SER A 112 -2.23 -6.24 28.01
C SER A 112 -1.70 -5.91 26.62
N LEU A 113 -1.85 -4.66 26.16
CA LEU A 113 -1.22 -4.21 24.91
C LEU A 113 0.32 -4.29 25.01
N ARG A 114 0.91 -3.83 26.12
CA ARG A 114 2.36 -3.96 26.39
C ARG A 114 2.89 -5.40 26.47
N HIS A 115 2.00 -6.33 26.79
CA HIS A 115 2.34 -7.75 26.79
C HIS A 115 2.46 -8.30 25.37
N VAL A 116 1.72 -7.71 24.41
CA VAL A 116 1.74 -8.06 23.00
C VAL A 116 2.87 -7.34 22.26
N TRP A 117 3.00 -6.03 22.43
CA TRP A 117 4.05 -5.17 21.85
C TRP A 117 4.83 -4.45 22.94
N LYS A 118 6.17 -4.45 22.88
CA LYS A 118 6.98 -3.91 23.99
C LYS A 118 6.86 -2.38 24.07
N SER A 119 6.82 -1.72 22.92
CA SER A 119 6.71 -0.26 22.79
C SER A 119 5.46 0.15 22.00
N GLN A 120 5.15 1.45 21.96
CA GLN A 120 4.13 1.99 21.05
C GLN A 120 4.59 1.91 19.59
N SER A 121 5.87 2.20 19.31
CA SER A 121 6.45 2.10 17.97
C SER A 121 6.33 0.68 17.41
N ASP A 122 6.54 -0.36 18.24
CA ASP A 122 6.36 -1.76 17.83
C ASP A 122 4.92 -2.04 17.38
N PHE A 123 3.94 -1.52 18.13
CA PHE A 123 2.53 -1.65 17.78
C PHE A 123 2.20 -0.89 16.49
N VAL A 124 2.70 0.33 16.33
CA VAL A 124 2.48 1.14 15.13
C VAL A 124 3.10 0.46 13.91
N ALA A 125 4.34 -0.05 14.02
CA ALA A 125 5.01 -0.77 12.93
C ALA A 125 4.20 -2.01 12.49
N ASP A 126 3.70 -2.81 13.44
CA ASP A 126 2.85 -3.95 13.12
C ASP A 126 1.46 -3.56 12.62
N LEU A 127 0.91 -2.44 13.08
CA LEU A 127 -0.35 -1.90 12.56
C LEU A 127 -0.19 -1.44 11.11
N ILE A 128 0.93 -0.81 10.75
CA ILE A 128 1.26 -0.45 9.37
C ILE A 128 1.34 -1.70 8.52
N ASN A 129 2.17 -2.68 8.91
CA ASN A 129 2.31 -3.96 8.21
C ASN A 129 0.95 -4.64 8.02
N PHE A 130 0.08 -4.60 9.04
CA PHE A 130 -1.26 -5.13 8.94
C PHE A 130 -2.12 -4.28 7.98
N ALA A 131 -2.17 -2.97 8.12
CA ALA A 131 -3.04 -2.08 7.34
C ALA A 131 -2.78 -2.12 5.83
N VAL A 132 -1.52 -2.37 5.44
CA VAL A 132 -1.08 -2.47 4.03
C VAL A 132 -1.00 -3.90 3.52
N TRP A 133 -1.26 -4.87 4.40
CA TRP A 133 -1.32 -6.26 4.01
C TRP A 133 -2.38 -6.46 2.93
N GLU A 134 -2.06 -7.25 1.91
CA GLU A 134 -2.92 -7.43 0.75
C GLU A 134 -4.35 -7.89 1.08
N GLU A 135 -4.54 -8.56 2.21
CA GLU A 135 -5.83 -9.06 2.65
C GLU A 135 -6.74 -7.94 3.21
N ASN A 136 -6.18 -6.77 3.55
CA ASN A 136 -6.95 -5.58 3.93
C ASN A 136 -7.44 -4.76 2.73
N TYR A 137 -6.96 -5.02 1.51
CA TYR A 137 -7.52 -4.38 0.32
C TYR A 137 -8.91 -4.91 -0.01
N ARG A 138 -9.75 -4.04 -0.60
CA ARG A 138 -11.10 -4.41 -1.04
C ARG A 138 -11.04 -5.64 -1.97
N PRO A 139 -11.90 -6.67 -1.83
CA PRO A 139 -11.87 -7.85 -2.71
C PRO A 139 -11.97 -7.53 -4.21
N LYS A 140 -12.65 -6.42 -4.55
CA LYS A 140 -12.73 -5.90 -5.91
C LYS A 140 -11.33 -5.54 -6.47
N TYR A 141 -10.47 -4.95 -5.64
CA TYR A 141 -9.12 -4.51 -6.01
C TYR A 141 -8.27 -5.67 -6.54
N ARG A 142 -8.31 -6.85 -5.89
CA ARG A 142 -7.55 -8.04 -6.33
C ARG A 142 -7.96 -8.52 -7.71
N ARG A 143 -9.28 -8.68 -7.94
CA ARG A 143 -9.81 -9.09 -9.25
C ARG A 143 -9.52 -8.06 -10.33
N GLN A 144 -9.66 -6.78 -9.97
CA GLN A 144 -9.39 -5.66 -10.86
C GLN A 144 -7.92 -5.61 -11.24
N ARG A 145 -7.00 -5.86 -10.31
CA ARG A 145 -5.56 -5.92 -10.58
C ARG A 145 -5.21 -6.97 -11.63
N VAL A 146 -5.76 -8.20 -11.54
CA VAL A 146 -5.52 -9.25 -12.54
C VAL A 146 -6.05 -8.84 -13.92
N ALA A 147 -7.26 -8.27 -13.98
CA ALA A 147 -7.84 -7.79 -15.23
C ALA A 147 -7.00 -6.64 -15.84
N ASN A 148 -6.55 -5.71 -15.00
CA ASN A 148 -5.75 -4.55 -15.37
C ASN A 148 -4.36 -4.98 -15.89
N THR A 149 -3.69 -5.94 -15.24
CA THR A 149 -2.47 -6.57 -15.75
C THR A 149 -2.67 -7.14 -17.15
N LYS A 150 -3.74 -7.93 -17.36
CA LYS A 150 -4.02 -8.50 -18.69
C LYS A 150 -4.22 -7.43 -19.76
N ARG A 151 -4.89 -6.32 -19.42
CA ARG A 151 -5.11 -5.18 -20.34
C ARG A 151 -3.79 -4.47 -20.68
N LEU A 152 -2.92 -4.21 -19.71
CA LEU A 152 -1.61 -3.58 -19.96
C LEU A 152 -0.71 -4.46 -20.81
N VAL A 153 -0.64 -5.76 -20.51
CA VAL A 153 0.27 -6.68 -21.19
C VAL A 153 -0.23 -7.04 -22.59
N LYS A 154 -1.51 -7.42 -22.73
CA LYS A 154 -2.06 -8.02 -23.97
C LYS A 154 -3.25 -7.27 -24.57
N GLY A 155 -3.71 -6.20 -23.95
CA GLY A 155 -4.86 -5.45 -24.44
C GLY A 155 -4.55 -4.72 -25.76
N PRO A 156 -5.56 -4.52 -26.63
CA PRO A 156 -5.35 -3.86 -27.91
C PRO A 156 -5.04 -2.37 -27.77
N ASP A 157 -5.56 -1.71 -26.73
CA ASP A 157 -5.37 -0.28 -26.47
C ASP A 157 -4.60 -0.06 -25.16
N PHE A 158 -3.29 0.10 -25.30
CA PHE A 158 -2.38 0.32 -24.17
C PHE A 158 -2.61 1.69 -23.50
N VAL A 159 -2.81 2.73 -24.30
CA VAL A 159 -2.96 4.12 -23.81
C VAL A 159 -4.22 4.24 -22.96
N HIS A 160 -5.34 3.72 -23.45
CA HIS A 160 -6.58 3.70 -22.68
C HIS A 160 -6.45 2.85 -21.41
N ALA A 161 -5.75 1.71 -21.47
CA ALA A 161 -5.50 0.89 -20.29
C ALA A 161 -4.68 1.64 -19.23
N VAL A 162 -3.64 2.39 -19.61
CA VAL A 162 -2.85 3.22 -18.69
C VAL A 162 -3.72 4.26 -18.02
N HIS A 163 -4.55 5.00 -18.76
CA HIS A 163 -5.42 6.02 -18.18
C HIS A 163 -6.44 5.44 -17.19
N GLU A 164 -7.13 4.36 -17.55
CA GLU A 164 -8.13 3.73 -16.68
C GLU A 164 -7.50 3.21 -15.39
N ILE A 165 -6.34 2.55 -15.49
CA ILE A 165 -5.64 2.01 -14.32
C ILE A 165 -5.11 3.12 -13.43
N ALA A 166 -4.55 4.18 -14.03
CA ALA A 166 -4.09 5.34 -13.31
C ALA A 166 -5.24 6.03 -12.57
N TYR A 167 -6.40 6.20 -13.20
CA TYR A 167 -7.59 6.75 -12.55
C TYR A 167 -8.04 5.88 -11.37
N GLU A 168 -8.23 4.58 -11.60
CA GLU A 168 -8.69 3.64 -10.56
C GLU A 168 -7.74 3.60 -9.37
N HIS A 169 -6.44 3.55 -9.65
CA HIS A 169 -5.42 3.48 -8.62
C HIS A 169 -5.34 4.78 -7.79
N THR A 170 -5.39 5.95 -8.45
CA THR A 170 -5.41 7.24 -7.74
C THR A 170 -6.70 7.39 -6.91
N ALA A 171 -7.87 7.10 -7.50
CA ALA A 171 -9.16 7.21 -6.82
C ALA A 171 -9.26 6.27 -5.61
N ASP A 172 -8.83 5.01 -5.75
CA ASP A 172 -8.78 4.07 -4.63
C ASP A 172 -7.78 4.52 -3.55
N GLY A 173 -6.62 5.06 -3.96
CA GLY A 173 -5.60 5.56 -3.04
C GLY A 173 -6.09 6.72 -2.16
N ILE A 174 -6.83 7.67 -2.74
CA ILE A 174 -7.44 8.80 -2.02
C ILE A 174 -8.38 8.32 -0.90
N GLU A 175 -9.14 7.27 -1.17
CA GLU A 175 -10.16 6.73 -0.27
C GLU A 175 -9.62 5.73 0.75
N THR A 176 -8.35 5.31 0.62
CA THR A 176 -7.78 4.23 1.45
C THR A 176 -7.04 4.81 2.67
N PRO A 177 -7.51 4.57 3.91
CA PRO A 177 -6.88 5.13 5.11
C PRO A 177 -5.42 4.68 5.32
N SER A 178 -5.05 3.48 4.87
CA SER A 178 -3.68 2.97 4.99
C SER A 178 -2.70 3.68 4.05
N VAL A 179 -3.14 4.13 2.87
CA VAL A 179 -2.34 4.97 1.97
C VAL A 179 -2.08 6.33 2.60
N ARG A 180 -3.11 6.95 3.19
CA ARG A 180 -2.95 8.23 3.91
C ARG A 180 -2.01 8.13 5.10
N LEU A 181 -2.12 7.04 5.87
CA LEU A 181 -1.19 6.74 6.95
C LEU A 181 0.25 6.61 6.43
N ALA A 182 0.46 5.85 5.36
CA ALA A 182 1.76 5.67 4.75
C ALA A 182 2.37 7.01 4.34
N LEU A 183 1.64 7.83 3.58
CA LEU A 183 2.08 9.15 3.11
C LEU A 183 2.43 10.09 4.29
N ALA A 184 1.58 10.15 5.31
CA ALA A 184 1.85 10.96 6.50
C ALA A 184 3.16 10.52 7.18
N LEU A 185 3.34 9.21 7.34
CA LEU A 185 4.50 8.67 8.03
C LEU A 185 5.81 8.81 7.27
N MET A 186 5.80 8.77 5.93
CA MET A 186 6.99 9.04 5.12
C MET A 186 7.62 10.38 5.45
N THR A 187 6.79 11.39 5.70
CA THR A 187 7.26 12.75 5.98
C THR A 187 7.54 13.01 7.46
N SER A 188 7.04 12.15 8.37
CA SER A 188 7.09 12.42 9.80
C SER A 188 7.95 11.45 10.62
N ALA A 189 8.35 10.31 10.04
CA ALA A 189 9.03 9.24 10.77
C ALA A 189 10.55 9.43 10.89
N ASP A 190 11.09 10.62 10.59
CA ASP A 190 12.55 10.86 10.57
C ASP A 190 13.25 10.57 11.91
N GLY A 191 12.52 10.60 13.04
CA GLY A 191 13.04 10.24 14.37
C GLY A 191 12.75 8.81 14.83
N ASP A 192 11.98 8.01 14.10
CA ASP A 192 11.59 6.65 14.52
C ASP A 192 12.09 5.59 13.53
N VAL A 193 13.20 4.93 13.91
CA VAL A 193 13.89 3.94 13.07
C VAL A 193 13.02 2.73 12.75
N GLU A 194 12.16 2.29 13.67
CA GLU A 194 11.33 1.10 13.46
C GLU A 194 10.16 1.41 12.51
N VAL A 195 9.54 2.59 12.66
CA VAL A 195 8.51 3.06 11.73
C VAL A 195 9.11 3.31 10.34
N LYS A 196 10.28 3.94 10.25
CA LYS A 196 10.99 4.15 8.97
C LYS A 196 11.29 2.82 8.28
N ARG A 197 11.81 1.83 9.01
CA ARG A 197 12.06 0.49 8.49
C ARG A 197 10.79 -0.19 8.00
N ALA A 198 9.69 -0.09 8.75
CA ALA A 198 8.41 -0.67 8.34
C ALA A 198 7.90 -0.07 7.01
N ILE A 199 8.00 1.26 6.86
CA ILE A 199 7.60 1.96 5.61
C ILE A 199 8.52 1.57 4.45
N SER A 200 9.84 1.54 4.66
CA SER A 200 10.79 1.13 3.62
C SER A 200 10.53 -0.29 3.15
N SER A 201 10.37 -1.25 4.07
CA SER A 201 10.07 -2.64 3.71
C SER A 201 8.73 -2.78 2.97
N MET A 202 7.72 -2.00 3.37
CA MET A 202 6.43 -1.97 2.69
C MET A 202 6.57 -1.45 1.24
N TYR A 203 7.34 -0.39 1.01
CA TYR A 203 7.59 0.14 -0.33
C TYR A 203 8.41 -0.82 -1.19
N GLU A 204 9.44 -1.45 -0.62
CA GLU A 204 10.24 -2.45 -1.33
C GLU A 204 9.38 -3.62 -1.83
N GLU A 205 8.49 -4.15 -0.98
CA GLU A 205 7.57 -5.22 -1.34
C GLU A 205 6.56 -4.76 -2.40
N TYR A 206 5.97 -3.58 -2.21
CA TYR A 206 5.02 -2.97 -3.13
C TYR A 206 5.62 -2.75 -4.53
N LEU A 207 6.78 -2.09 -4.60
CA LEU A 207 7.49 -1.82 -5.85
C LEU A 207 7.98 -3.12 -6.50
N GLY A 208 8.36 -4.12 -5.70
CA GLY A 208 8.74 -5.44 -6.19
C GLY A 208 7.69 -6.04 -7.13
N THR A 209 6.42 -6.06 -6.71
CA THR A 209 5.36 -6.63 -7.56
C THR A 209 5.03 -5.76 -8.78
N TRP A 210 5.20 -4.44 -8.70
CA TRP A 210 5.03 -3.55 -9.86
C TRP A 210 6.15 -3.73 -10.89
N LYS A 211 7.39 -3.94 -10.44
CA LYS A 211 8.53 -4.22 -11.33
C LYS A 211 8.33 -5.49 -12.16
N GLU A 212 7.77 -6.54 -11.56
CA GLU A 212 7.41 -7.76 -12.29
C GLU A 212 6.40 -7.45 -13.41
N LEU A 213 5.36 -6.67 -13.11
CA LEU A 213 4.38 -6.25 -14.12
C LEU A 213 5.03 -5.39 -15.22
N TYR A 214 5.89 -4.44 -14.86
CA TYR A 214 6.57 -3.60 -15.85
C TYR A 214 7.48 -4.42 -16.76
N ALA A 215 8.22 -5.38 -16.21
CA ALA A 215 9.02 -6.32 -16.99
C ALA A 215 8.17 -7.13 -17.99
N ASP A 216 6.99 -7.59 -17.57
CA ASP A 216 6.06 -8.29 -18.46
C ASP A 216 5.51 -7.39 -19.56
N VAL A 217 5.15 -6.14 -19.24
CA VAL A 217 4.70 -5.15 -20.22
C VAL A 217 5.80 -4.85 -21.23
N LEU A 218 7.03 -4.60 -20.77
CA LEU A 218 8.18 -4.33 -21.63
C LEU A 218 8.37 -5.46 -22.65
N ARG A 219 8.49 -6.69 -22.16
CA ARG A 219 8.69 -7.89 -22.98
C ARG A 219 7.57 -8.13 -24.00
N GLU A 220 6.31 -8.07 -23.56
CA GLU A 220 5.17 -8.44 -24.42
C GLU A 220 4.80 -7.31 -25.41
N ARG A 221 5.24 -6.08 -25.15
CA ARG A 221 5.06 -4.93 -26.04
C ARG A 221 6.26 -4.66 -26.94
N GLY A 222 7.34 -5.43 -26.84
CA GLY A 222 8.58 -5.19 -27.58
C GLY A 222 9.16 -3.82 -27.22
N LEU A 223 9.27 -3.54 -25.93
CA LEU A 223 9.81 -2.30 -25.39
C LEU A 223 11.01 -2.61 -24.50
N ARG A 224 11.95 -1.68 -24.47
CA ARG A 224 13.11 -1.70 -23.57
C ARG A 224 13.29 -0.34 -22.89
N LEU A 225 14.01 -0.33 -21.77
CA LEU A 225 14.44 0.91 -21.12
C LEU A 225 15.54 1.59 -21.95
N ARG A 226 15.55 2.92 -21.96
CA ARG A 226 16.67 3.70 -22.51
C ARG A 226 17.97 3.38 -21.76
N PRO A 227 19.14 3.53 -22.42
CA PRO A 227 20.43 3.39 -21.76
C PRO A 227 20.54 4.26 -20.49
N GLY A 228 21.07 3.66 -19.43
CA GLY A 228 21.23 4.31 -18.12
C GLY A 228 20.01 4.21 -17.20
N LEU A 229 18.83 3.84 -17.70
CA LEU A 229 17.63 3.65 -16.88
C LEU A 229 17.44 2.19 -16.47
N THR A 230 16.88 2.01 -15.27
CA THR A 230 16.57 0.70 -14.70
C THR A 230 15.07 0.53 -14.43
N LEU A 231 14.65 -0.72 -14.16
CA LEU A 231 13.29 -0.97 -13.68
C LEU A 231 13.01 -0.30 -12.33
N ASP A 232 14.04 -0.12 -11.50
CA ASP A 232 13.91 0.62 -10.24
C ASP A 232 13.62 2.10 -10.50
N ASP A 233 14.28 2.72 -11.49
CA ASP A 233 14.01 4.11 -11.86
C ASP A 233 12.57 4.29 -12.37
N LEU A 234 12.12 3.40 -13.25
CA LEU A 234 10.74 3.42 -13.76
C LEU A 234 9.72 3.25 -12.62
N ALA A 235 9.93 2.27 -11.74
CA ALA A 235 9.03 1.99 -10.64
C ALA A 235 8.98 3.14 -9.63
N ASN A 236 10.13 3.71 -9.27
CA ASN A 236 10.20 4.86 -8.38
C ASN A 236 9.58 6.11 -9.00
N ALA A 237 9.82 6.39 -10.29
CA ALA A 237 9.23 7.54 -10.97
C ALA A 237 7.69 7.46 -11.02
N LEU A 238 7.15 6.30 -11.38
CA LEU A 238 5.70 6.08 -11.40
C LEU A 238 5.09 6.10 -10.00
N SER A 239 5.76 5.53 -9.00
CA SER A 239 5.28 5.57 -7.61
C SER A 239 5.29 6.99 -7.05
N ALA A 240 6.38 7.74 -7.23
CA ALA A 240 6.48 9.13 -6.78
C ALA A 240 5.42 10.02 -7.44
N ALA A 241 5.18 9.83 -8.73
CA ALA A 241 4.10 10.52 -9.43
C ALA A 241 2.73 10.15 -8.85
N THR A 242 2.47 8.86 -8.60
CA THR A 242 1.21 8.40 -8.00
C THR A 242 0.99 8.99 -6.62
N ASP A 243 1.98 8.86 -5.73
CA ASP A 243 1.94 9.33 -4.35
C ASP A 243 1.74 10.84 -4.30
N GLY A 244 2.41 11.59 -5.18
CA GLY A 244 2.23 13.03 -5.33
C GLY A 244 0.83 13.41 -5.78
N MET A 245 0.24 12.67 -6.72
CA MET A 245 -1.13 12.93 -7.20
C MET A 245 -2.18 12.62 -6.14
N ILE A 246 -2.01 11.53 -5.39
CA ILE A 246 -2.88 11.18 -4.25
C ILE A 246 -2.76 12.25 -3.18
N LEU A 247 -1.54 12.64 -2.80
CA LEU A 247 -1.32 13.68 -1.80
C LEU A 247 -1.92 15.02 -2.22
N ARG A 248 -1.76 15.40 -3.49
CA ARG A 248 -2.34 16.62 -4.07
C ARG A 248 -3.88 16.58 -4.01
N ALA A 249 -4.50 15.47 -4.42
CA ALA A 249 -5.95 15.31 -4.38
C ALA A 249 -6.52 15.36 -2.95
N ILE A 250 -5.80 14.81 -1.97
CA ILE A 250 -6.22 14.86 -0.56
C ILE A 250 -6.07 16.28 0.01
N GLY A 251 -4.94 16.93 -0.26
CA GLY A 251 -4.62 18.24 0.30
C GLY A 251 -5.33 19.41 -0.38
N ASP A 252 -5.69 19.26 -1.65
CA ASP A 252 -6.36 20.26 -2.48
C ASP A 252 -7.38 19.57 -3.41
N PRO A 253 -8.60 19.27 -2.91
CA PRO A 253 -9.63 18.58 -3.70
C PRO A 253 -10.05 19.33 -4.98
N GLU A 254 -9.86 20.66 -5.01
CA GLU A 254 -10.19 21.53 -6.16
C GLU A 254 -9.04 21.59 -7.20
N ALA A 255 -7.96 20.83 -7.01
CA ALA A 255 -6.84 20.80 -7.95
C ALA A 255 -7.14 20.05 -9.26
N ASP A 256 -8.33 19.46 -9.40
CA ASP A 256 -8.80 18.72 -10.58
C ASP A 256 -7.82 17.65 -11.09
N VAL A 257 -7.04 17.06 -10.18
CA VAL A 257 -6.08 16.00 -10.52
C VAL A 257 -6.75 14.65 -10.78
N VAL A 258 -8.03 14.51 -10.41
CA VAL A 258 -8.90 13.36 -10.68
C VAL A 258 -10.23 13.85 -11.23
N ASP A 259 -10.54 13.45 -12.45
CA ASP A 259 -11.81 13.66 -13.14
C ASP A 259 -12.66 12.39 -13.02
N HIS A 260 -13.67 12.44 -12.16
CA HIS A 260 -14.57 11.31 -11.92
C HIS A 260 -15.57 11.09 -13.07
N ASP A 261 -15.98 12.17 -13.75
CA ASP A 261 -16.96 12.11 -14.83
C ASP A 261 -16.35 11.48 -16.09
N GLY A 262 -15.14 11.92 -16.44
CA GLY A 262 -14.36 11.36 -17.55
C GLY A 262 -13.56 10.11 -17.18
N ARG A 263 -13.55 9.69 -15.91
CA ARG A 263 -12.73 8.59 -15.37
C ARG A 263 -11.24 8.74 -15.72
N ARG A 264 -10.69 9.94 -15.54
CA ARG A 264 -9.28 10.24 -15.81
C ARG A 264 -8.58 10.80 -14.59
N SER A 265 -7.26 10.65 -14.56
CA SER A 265 -6.41 11.36 -13.59
C SER A 265 -5.21 11.96 -14.31
N LEU A 266 -4.66 13.03 -13.74
CA LEU A 266 -3.42 13.62 -14.21
C LEU A 266 -2.26 12.61 -14.14
N PHE A 267 -2.31 11.67 -13.19
CA PHE A 267 -1.37 10.55 -13.12
C PHE A 267 -1.33 9.74 -14.42
N GLY A 268 -2.47 9.48 -15.08
CA GLY A 268 -2.48 8.73 -16.35
C GLY A 268 -1.69 9.43 -17.45
N THR A 269 -1.80 10.76 -17.54
CA THR A 269 -1.01 11.57 -18.47
C THR A 269 0.47 11.54 -18.12
N VAL A 270 0.81 11.72 -16.85
CA VAL A 270 2.21 11.67 -16.38
C VAL A 270 2.81 10.27 -16.59
N ALA A 271 2.07 9.21 -16.36
CA ALA A 271 2.50 7.84 -16.60
C ALA A 271 2.84 7.60 -18.06
N LEU A 272 2.02 8.09 -19.01
CA LEU A 272 2.33 8.02 -20.44
C LEU A 272 3.56 8.85 -20.80
N ALA A 273 3.73 10.04 -20.21
CA ALA A 273 4.93 10.85 -20.43
C ALA A 273 6.19 10.13 -19.93
N ILE A 274 6.14 9.50 -18.74
CA ILE A 274 7.24 8.70 -18.19
C ILE A 274 7.51 7.49 -19.09
N VAL A 275 6.49 6.72 -19.47
CA VAL A 275 6.62 5.56 -20.36
C VAL A 275 7.23 5.96 -21.70
N HIS A 276 6.76 7.04 -22.32
CA HIS A 276 7.29 7.54 -23.57
C HIS A 276 8.75 8.00 -23.45
N SER A 277 9.10 8.62 -22.31
CA SER A 277 10.44 9.16 -22.09
C SER A 277 11.44 8.06 -21.71
N PHE A 278 11.02 7.08 -20.92
CA PHE A 278 11.91 6.07 -20.34
C PHE A 278 12.12 4.88 -21.28
N LEU A 279 11.18 4.63 -22.20
CA LEU A 279 11.17 3.42 -23.01
C LEU A 279 11.41 3.70 -24.49
N GLU A 280 11.91 2.69 -25.18
CA GLU A 280 12.07 2.65 -26.64
C GLU A 280 11.51 1.34 -27.19
N PRO A 281 11.01 1.33 -28.44
CA PRO A 281 10.69 0.09 -29.13
C PRO A 281 11.96 -0.75 -29.34
N GLU A 282 11.83 -2.05 -29.09
CA GLU A 282 12.86 -3.04 -29.40
C GLU A 282 12.89 -3.28 -30.92
N GLY A 283 14.07 -3.24 -31.53
CA GLY A 283 14.30 -3.30 -32.98
C GLY A 283 14.22 -1.97 -33.73
N ASP A 284 13.85 -0.87 -33.08
CA ASP A 284 13.88 0.49 -33.63
C ASP A 284 14.40 1.48 -32.57
N GLU A 285 15.48 1.07 -31.89
CA GLU A 285 16.07 1.82 -30.80
C GLU A 285 16.85 3.04 -31.30
N SER A 286 16.67 4.21 -30.68
CA SER A 286 17.58 5.33 -30.93
C SER A 286 18.94 5.14 -30.27
N GLY A 287 19.00 4.36 -29.17
CA GLY A 287 20.22 4.14 -28.40
C GLY A 287 20.64 5.36 -27.56
N LEU A 288 19.83 6.43 -27.54
CA LEU A 288 20.10 7.65 -26.78
C LEU A 288 19.67 7.50 -25.32
N THR A 289 20.46 8.05 -24.40
CA THR A 289 20.02 8.28 -23.02
C THR A 289 18.81 9.22 -23.00
N LEU A 290 18.15 9.35 -21.84
CA LEU A 290 17.04 10.28 -21.69
C LEU A 290 17.47 11.73 -21.99
N GLU A 291 18.60 12.17 -21.45
CA GLU A 291 19.14 13.51 -21.62
C GLU A 291 19.51 13.80 -23.09
N GLU A 292 20.11 12.84 -23.77
CA GLU A 292 20.45 12.95 -25.20
C GLU A 292 19.21 13.02 -26.07
N ALA A 293 18.19 12.19 -25.80
CA ALA A 293 16.92 12.21 -26.51
C ALA A 293 16.19 13.56 -26.34
N VAL A 294 16.23 14.14 -25.14
CA VAL A 294 15.70 15.48 -24.87
C VAL A 294 16.48 16.53 -25.64
N SER A 295 17.81 16.50 -25.59
CA SER A 295 18.69 17.47 -26.27
C SER A 295 18.46 17.47 -27.78
N ALA A 296 18.43 16.27 -28.39
CA ALA A 296 18.18 16.09 -29.82
C ALA A 296 16.84 16.70 -30.29
N ARG A 297 15.82 16.71 -29.42
CA ARG A 297 14.51 17.31 -29.74
C ARG A 297 14.58 18.83 -29.87
N PHE A 298 15.45 19.50 -29.13
CA PHE A 298 15.62 20.96 -29.16
C PHE A 298 16.68 21.40 -30.17
N ASP A 299 17.72 20.60 -30.38
CA ASP A 299 18.80 20.91 -31.33
C ASP A 299 18.36 20.76 -32.79
N ASN A 300 17.43 19.84 -33.08
CA ASN A 300 16.88 19.64 -34.43
C ASN A 300 15.95 20.78 -34.90
N GLY A 301 15.58 21.73 -34.03
CA GLY A 301 14.76 22.90 -34.36
C GLY A 301 15.56 24.16 -34.76
N SER A 302 16.90 24.09 -34.75
CA SER A 302 17.80 25.24 -34.98
C SER A 302 18.47 25.26 -36.36
N ARG A 303 17.89 24.59 -37.37
CA ARG A 303 18.36 24.62 -38.77
C ARG A 303 17.31 25.16 -39.72
#